data_AF-A0A923VJH0-F1
#
_entry.id   AF-A0A923VJH0-F1
#
_cell.length_a   1.000
_cell.length_b   1.000
_cell.length_c   1.000
_cell.angle_alpha   90.00
_cell.angle_beta   90.00
_cell.angle_gamma   90.00
#
_symmetry.space_group_name_H-M   'P 1'
#
loop_
_entity.id
_entity.type
_entity.pdbx_description
1 polymer ?
#
loop_
_entity_poly.entity_id
_entity_poly.type
_entity_poly.pdbx_seq_one_letter_code
_entity_poly.pdbx_strand_id
1 'polypeptide(L)'
;MSIASLNAGACRVLDSMGHHVGNLNFILGSWKFKAIGYDVSGEVIPGGGPLTERHNTVFASLDMVQINKVLGADPSHPAHHDHVLPPARAPAKR
;
A
#
# COMPACT_ATOMS: atom_id res chain seq x y z
N MET A 1 3.64 -4.83 3.56
CA MET A 1 4.67 -3.87 3.08
C MET A 1 5.86 -3.92 4.03
N SER A 2 7.02 -3.45 3.61
CA SER A 2 8.23 -3.33 4.43
C SER A 2 8.80 -1.91 4.36
N ILE A 3 9.62 -1.52 5.34
CA ILE A 3 10.34 -0.25 5.32
C ILE A 3 11.84 -0.49 5.39
N ALA A 4 12.60 0.31 4.65
CA ALA A 4 14.06 0.30 4.65
C ALA A 4 14.57 1.70 5.01
N SER A 5 15.41 1.80 6.05
CA SER A 5 15.99 3.06 6.47
C SER A 5 16.91 3.62 5.40
N LEU A 6 16.73 4.88 5.03
CA LEU A 6 17.68 5.63 4.20
C LEU A 6 18.63 6.44 5.08
N ASN A 7 18.07 7.10 6.10
CA ASN A 7 18.78 7.88 7.10
C ASN A 7 17.86 8.10 8.32
N ALA A 8 18.35 8.83 9.32
CA ALA A 8 17.62 9.08 10.56
C ALA A 8 16.25 9.76 10.39
N GLY A 9 16.02 10.47 9.28
CA GLY A 9 14.77 11.17 9.00
C GLY A 9 14.01 10.66 7.77
N ALA A 10 14.45 9.58 7.14
CA ALA A 10 13.81 9.07 5.92
C ALA A 10 13.90 7.54 5.81
N CYS A 11 12.79 6.92 5.44
CA CYS A 11 12.70 5.49 5.11
C CYS A 11 12.01 5.30 3.76
N ARG A 12 12.45 4.32 2.97
CA ARG A 12 11.69 3.83 1.80
C ARG A 12 10.60 2.87 2.27
N VAL A 13 9.45 2.93 1.62
CA VAL A 13 8.35 1.98 1.77
C VAL A 13 8.33 1.09 0.54
N LEU A 14 8.37 -0.22 0.76
CA LEU A 14 8.33 -1.24 -0.28
C LEU A 14 7.02 -2.03 -0.19
N ASP A 15 6.43 -2.34 -1.34
CA ASP A 15 5.30 -3.26 -1.42
C ASP A 15 5.70 -4.72 -1.08
N SER A 16 4.75 -5.65 -1.16
CA SER A 16 5.03 -7.08 -0.91
C SER A 16 5.94 -7.72 -1.95
N MET A 17 6.07 -7.12 -3.13
CA MET A 17 6.96 -7.56 -4.21
C MET A 17 8.35 -6.89 -4.11
N GLY A 18 8.55 -5.97 -3.18
CA GLY A 18 9.78 -5.22 -3.01
C GLY A 18 9.88 -3.95 -3.88
N HIS A 19 8.80 -3.54 -4.56
CA HIS A 19 8.79 -2.30 -5.33
C HIS A 19 8.65 -1.09 -4.42
N HIS A 20 9.39 -0.03 -4.74
CA HIS A 20 9.31 1.23 -4.03
C HIS A 20 8.02 1.98 -4.38
N VAL A 21 7.22 2.29 -3.36
CA VAL A 21 5.91 2.96 -3.51
C VAL A 21 5.85 4.33 -2.83
N GLY A 22 6.91 4.74 -2.15
CA GLY A 22 6.99 6.03 -1.46
C GLY A 22 7.99 6.06 -0.32
N ASN A 23 8.15 7.23 0.27
CA ASN A 23 9.03 7.47 1.41
C ASN A 23 8.24 7.88 2.66
N LEU A 24 8.70 7.48 3.84
CA LEU A 24 8.32 8.11 5.10
C LEU A 24 9.40 9.13 5.46
N ASN A 25 9.03 10.40 5.52
CA ASN A 25 9.93 11.50 5.88
C ASN A 25 9.51 12.08 7.23
N PHE A 26 10.48 12.24 8.14
CA PHE A 26 10.25 12.89 9.43
C PHE A 26 10.29 14.41 9.25
N ILE A 27 9.14 15.06 9.40
CA ILE A 27 8.95 16.49 9.15
C ILE A 27 8.16 17.07 10.33
N LEU A 28 8.76 18.05 11.03
CA LEU A 28 8.13 18.77 12.14
C LEU A 28 7.58 17.86 13.26
N GLY A 29 8.34 16.82 13.64
CA GLY A 29 7.96 15.93 14.74
C GLY A 29 7.00 14.80 14.35
N SER A 30 6.70 14.61 13.07
CA SER A 30 5.86 13.50 12.61
C SER A 30 6.38 12.87 11.33
N TRP A 31 6.09 11.59 11.13
CA TRP A 31 6.41 10.88 9.90
C TRP A 31 5.31 11.11 8.88
N LYS A 32 5.67 11.57 7.69
CA LYS A 32 4.74 11.81 6.58
C LYS A 32 5.05 10.88 5.42
N PHE A 33 4.04 10.16 4.96
CA PHE A 33 4.16 9.35 3.75
C PHE A 33 4.14 10.23 2.51
N LYS A 34 5.11 10.03 1.63
CA LYS A 34 5.28 10.69 0.34
C LYS A 34 5.22 9.61 -0.73
N ALA A 35 4.04 9.43 -1.31
CA ALA A 35 3.83 8.51 -2.43
C ALA A 35 4.80 8.82 -3.58
N ILE A 36 5.34 7.76 -4.18
CA ILE A 36 6.21 7.83 -5.35
C ILE A 36 5.70 6.81 -6.37
N GLY A 37 5.43 7.29 -7.58
CA GLY A 37 5.20 6.47 -8.75
C GLY A 37 6.42 6.46 -9.67
N TYR A 38 6.39 5.58 -10.65
CA TYR A 38 7.36 5.52 -11.73
C TYR A 38 6.61 5.52 -13.05
N ASP A 39 7.09 6.29 -14.02
CA ASP A 39 6.56 6.23 -15.38
C ASP A 39 7.14 5.03 -16.16
N VAL A 40 6.77 4.91 -17.45
CA VAL A 40 7.25 3.84 -18.33
C VAL A 40 8.76 3.88 -18.60
N SER A 41 9.40 5.03 -18.38
CA SER A 41 10.84 5.23 -18.53
C SER A 41 11.59 4.99 -17.22
N GLY A 42 10.87 4.75 -16.11
CA GLY A 42 11.42 4.63 -14.77
C GLY A 42 11.70 6.00 -14.10
N GLU A 43 11.17 7.10 -14.64
CA GLU A 43 11.26 8.40 -14.00
C GLU A 43 10.32 8.50 -12.79
N VAL A 44 10.80 9.17 -11.75
CA VAL A 44 10.04 9.36 -10.52
C VAL A 44 8.90 10.35 -10.74
N ILE A 45 7.69 9.95 -10.37
CA ILE A 45 6.50 10.80 -10.30
C ILE A 45 6.19 11.10 -8.81
N PRO A 46 6.54 12.28 -8.29
CA PRO A 46 6.23 12.66 -6.91
C PRO A 46 4.73 12.74 -6.68
N GLY A 47 4.23 12.09 -5.63
CA GLY A 47 2.80 12.04 -5.37
C GLY A 47 2.02 11.11 -6.30
N GLY A 48 2.68 10.46 -7.25
CA GLY A 48 2.10 9.43 -8.13
C GLY A 48 2.17 8.02 -7.54
N GLY A 49 1.74 7.04 -8.33
CA GLY A 49 1.87 5.62 -8.04
C GLY A 49 0.69 4.99 -7.30
N PRO A 50 0.82 3.71 -6.90
CA PRO A 50 -0.28 2.93 -6.34
C PRO A 50 -0.87 3.49 -5.04
N LEU A 51 -0.12 4.33 -4.32
CA LEU A 51 -0.50 4.89 -3.03
C LEU A 51 -0.67 6.42 -3.05
N THR A 52 -0.91 7.02 -4.22
CA THR A 52 -1.20 8.46 -4.37
C THR A 52 -2.26 8.95 -3.38
N GLU A 53 -3.35 8.21 -3.22
CA GLU A 53 -4.46 8.58 -2.30
C GLU A 53 -4.04 8.63 -0.83
N ARG A 54 -2.91 8.01 -0.47
CA ARG A 54 -2.36 8.03 0.89
C ARG A 54 -1.25 9.06 1.04
N HIS A 55 -0.98 9.87 0.03
CA HIS A 55 0.03 10.92 0.11
C HIS A 55 -0.26 11.87 1.28
N ASN A 56 0.79 12.28 2.00
CA ASN A 56 0.75 13.06 3.24
C ASN A 56 0.10 12.37 4.45
N THR A 57 -0.22 11.09 4.40
CA THR A 57 -0.64 10.34 5.59
C THR A 57 0.41 10.50 6.70
N VAL A 58 -0.06 10.83 7.90
CA VAL A 58 0.80 11.12 9.05
C VAL A 58 0.83 9.93 10.00
N PHE A 59 2.02 9.62 10.50
CA PHE A 59 2.27 8.63 11.53
C PHE A 59 3.04 9.27 12.69
N ALA A 60 2.64 8.91 13.92
CA ALA A 60 3.32 9.37 15.13
C ALA A 60 4.70 8.69 15.31
N SER A 61 4.84 7.47 14.82
CA SER A 61 6.06 6.64 14.91
C SER A 61 6.15 5.70 13.70
N LEU A 62 7.29 5.02 13.53
CA LEU A 62 7.49 3.99 12.52
C LEU A 62 6.91 2.63 12.98
N ASP A 63 5.66 2.61 13.41
CA ASP A 63 4.96 1.38 13.79
C ASP A 63 4.54 0.60 12.53
N MET A 64 5.20 -0.54 12.29
CA MET A 64 4.94 -1.39 11.13
C MET A 64 3.53 -1.97 11.08
N VAL A 65 2.87 -2.20 12.21
CA VAL A 65 1.48 -2.69 12.24
C VAL A 65 0.55 -1.59 11.78
N GLN A 66 0.72 -0.37 12.29
CA GLN A 66 -0.07 0.79 11.87
C GLN A 66 0.19 1.15 10.40
N ILE A 67 1.46 1.18 9.99
CA ILE A 67 1.85 1.46 8.60
C ILE A 67 1.22 0.45 7.64
N ASN A 68 1.31 -0.85 7.94
CA ASN A 68 0.69 -1.88 7.10
C ASN A 68 -0.84 -1.77 7.08
N LYS A 69 -1.47 -1.48 8.22
CA LYS A 69 -2.93 -1.29 8.28
C LYS A 69 -3.38 -0.12 7.42
N VAL A 70 -2.65 0.99 7.46
CA VAL A 70 -3.02 2.19 6.71
C VAL A 70 -2.62 2.06 5.25
N LEU A 71 -1.35 1.81 4.92
CA LEU A 71 -0.87 1.80 3.54
C LEU A 71 -1.17 0.50 2.79
N GLY A 72 -1.32 -0.63 3.50
CA GLY A 72 -1.62 -1.94 2.90
C GLY A 72 -3.11 -2.20 2.68
N ALA A 73 -4.00 -1.29 3.08
CA ALA A 73 -5.40 -1.36 2.71
C ALA A 73 -5.54 -1.01 1.23
N ASP A 74 -5.67 -2.04 0.39
CA ASP A 74 -5.85 -1.92 -1.05
C ASP A 74 -7.02 -0.98 -1.38
N PRO A 75 -6.81 0.10 -2.17
CA PRO A 75 -7.91 0.98 -2.58
C PRO A 75 -8.86 0.34 -3.62
N SER A 76 -8.57 -0.87 -4.10
CA SER A 76 -9.21 -1.53 -5.25
C SER A 76 -9.91 -2.86 -4.91
N HIS A 77 -9.87 -3.33 -3.66
CA HIS A 77 -10.46 -4.58 -3.22
C HIS A 77 -11.40 -4.34 -2.03
N PRO A 78 -12.73 -4.37 -2.24
CA PRO A 78 -13.61 -4.67 -1.12
C PRO A 78 -13.24 -6.06 -0.62
N ALA A 79 -13.03 -6.18 0.69
CA ALA A 79 -13.00 -7.45 1.38
C ALA A 79 -14.38 -8.13 1.27
N HIS A 80 -14.66 -8.78 0.14
CA HIS A 80 -15.77 -9.71 -0.02
C HIS A 80 -15.29 -10.92 -0.82
N HIS A 81 -14.55 -11.78 -0.14
CA HIS A 81 -14.50 -13.19 -0.50
C HIS A 81 -15.82 -13.80 -0.02
N ASP A 82 -16.84 -13.85 -0.88
CA ASP A 82 -17.89 -14.86 -0.74
C ASP A 82 -18.25 -15.37 -2.15
N HIS A 83 -17.43 -16.30 -2.61
CA HIS A 83 -17.73 -17.09 -3.79
C HIS A 83 -18.76 -18.15 -3.37
N VAL A 84 -20.03 -17.76 -3.23
CA VAL A 84 -21.13 -18.73 -3.18
C VAL A 84 -21.24 -19.36 -4.56
N LEU A 85 -20.68 -20.56 -4.71
CA LEU A 85 -21.04 -21.49 -5.77
C LEU A 85 -22.57 -21.72 -5.71
N PRO A 86 -23.33 -21.52 -6.79
CA PRO A 86 -24.72 -21.98 -6.81
C PRO A 86 -24.73 -23.52 -6.70
N PRO A 87 -25.66 -24.13 -5.95
CA PRO A 87 -25.72 -25.58 -5.82
C PRO A 87 -25.95 -26.22 -7.19
N ALA A 88 -25.17 -27.26 -7.49
CA ALA A 88 -25.30 -28.06 -8.70
C ALA A 88 -26.72 -28.61 -8.82
N ARG A 89 -27.40 -28.28 -9.92
CA ARG A 89 -28.70 -28.87 -10.28
C ARG A 89 -28.52 -30.38 -10.44
N ALA A 90 -29.23 -31.16 -9.61
CA ALA A 90 -29.25 -32.61 -9.70
C ALA A 90 -29.76 -33.07 -11.09
N PRO A 91 -29.26 -34.21 -11.63
CA PRO A 91 -29.74 -34.74 -12.90
C PRO A 91 -31.17 -35.29 -12.72
N ALA A 92 -32.09 -34.84 -13.58
CA ALA A 92 -33.43 -35.42 -13.68
C ALA A 92 -33.31 -36.90 -14.08
N LYS A 93 -33.84 -37.79 -13.23
CA LYS A 93 -33.96 -39.22 -13.51
C LYS A 93 -35.23 -39.46 -14.34
N ARG A 94 -35.02 -40.12 -15.49
CA ARG A 94 -35.94 -40.88 -16.35
C ARG A 94 -37.01 -40.10 -17.12
#